data_AF-A0A7X8XZ92-F1
#
_entry.id   AF-A0A7X8XZ92-F1
#
_cell.length_a   1.000
_cell.length_b   1.000
_cell.length_c   1.000
_cell.angle_alpha   90.00
_cell.angle_beta   90.00
_cell.angle_gamma   90.00
#
_symmetry.space_group_name_H-M   'P 1'
#
loop_
_entity.id
_entity.type
_entity.pdbx_description
1 polymer ?
#
loop_
_entity_poly.entity_id
_entity_poly.type
_entity_poly.pdbx_seq_one_letter_code
_entity_poly.pdbx_strand_id
1 'polypeptide(L)'
;MKFQEKPKVVMVNGKAIYCYYPHVLAYSLGVTTRTLRNYLKKGLIPQSNLMLKLGSSSVHAKLYSTYLIKRVKVIRDKYGRSFDIKSAHVQADLVKAFNNERRLYNL
;
A
#
# COMPACT_ATOMS: atom_id res chain seq x y z
N MET A 1 -9.47 -13.38 16.34
CA MET A 1 -8.11 -12.84 16.54
C MET A 1 -7.98 -11.50 15.84
N LYS A 2 -7.60 -10.41 16.54
CA LYS A 2 -7.20 -9.15 15.90
C LYS A 2 -5.77 -9.30 15.39
N PHE A 3 -5.60 -9.45 14.07
CA PHE A 3 -4.28 -9.47 13.46
C PHE A 3 -3.67 -8.07 13.55
N GLN A 4 -2.70 -7.87 14.44
CA GLN A 4 -1.89 -6.65 14.53
C GLN A 4 -0.46 -7.01 14.10
N GLU A 5 -0.17 -6.92 12.79
CA GLU A 5 1.21 -6.98 12.33
C GLU A 5 1.96 -5.72 12.78
N LYS A 6 3.13 -5.90 13.42
CA LYS A 6 4.00 -4.78 13.79
C LYS A 6 4.61 -4.15 12.53
N PRO A 7 4.66 -2.81 12.40
CA PRO A 7 5.27 -2.17 11.24
C PRO A 7 6.77 -2.47 11.16
N LYS A 8 7.28 -2.65 9.94
CA LYS A 8 8.70 -2.74 9.64
C LYS A 8 9.26 -1.37 9.31
N VAL A 9 10.41 -1.04 9.89
CA VAL A 9 11.08 0.23 9.58
C VAL A 9 12.00 0.04 8.38
N VAL A 10 11.86 0.89 7.38
CA VAL A 10 12.69 0.94 6.17
C VAL A 10 13.33 2.32 6.08
N MET A 11 14.62 2.39 5.77
CA MET A 11 15.31 3.64 5.52
C MET A 11 15.17 4.03 4.04
N VAL A 12 14.64 5.22 3.78
CA VAL A 12 14.51 5.79 2.43
C VAL A 12 14.99 7.23 2.48
N ASN A 13 15.99 7.57 1.66
CA ASN A 13 16.55 8.93 1.59
C ASN A 13 16.94 9.50 2.98
N GLY A 14 17.54 8.68 3.84
CA GLY A 14 17.93 9.06 5.21
C GLY A 14 16.78 9.17 6.21
N LYS A 15 15.53 8.90 5.80
CA LYS A 15 14.34 8.94 6.67
C LYS A 15 13.88 7.53 7.03
N ALA A 16 13.54 7.32 8.30
CA ALA A 16 12.89 6.10 8.76
C ALA A 16 11.40 6.10 8.38
N ILE A 17 10.97 5.09 7.63
CA ILE A 17 9.58 4.91 7.20
C ILE A 17 9.05 3.63 7.80
N TYR A 18 7.91 3.74 8.50
CA TYR A 18 7.16 2.59 8.98
C TYR A 18 6.30 2.01 7.86
N CYS A 19 6.54 0.76 7.53
CA CYS A 19 5.92 0.05 6.42
C CYS A 19 5.26 -1.26 6.85
N TYR A 20 4.29 -1.69 6.06
CA TYR A 20 3.56 -2.93 6.24
C TYR A 20 3.65 -3.80 4.98
N TYR A 21 3.38 -5.09 5.15
CA TYR A 21 3.35 -6.03 4.04
C TYR A 21 2.07 -5.92 3.19
N PRO A 22 2.06 -6.52 1.99
CA PRO A 22 0.90 -6.46 1.09
C PRO A 22 -0.41 -6.97 1.70
N HIS A 23 -0.35 -7.89 2.65
CA HIS A 23 -1.56 -8.42 3.29
C HIS A 23 -2.27 -7.38 4.17
N VAL A 24 -1.54 -6.43 4.78
CA VAL A 24 -2.14 -5.31 5.52
C VAL A 24 -2.82 -4.32 4.56
N LEU A 25 -2.24 -4.09 3.39
CA LEU A 25 -2.89 -3.31 2.33
C LEU A 25 -4.16 -4.01 1.84
N ALA A 26 -4.09 -5.31 1.57
CA ALA A 26 -5.24 -6.11 1.13
C ALA A 26 -6.38 -6.03 2.16
N TYR A 27 -6.06 -6.21 3.44
CA TYR A 27 -7.01 -6.05 4.54
C TYR A 27 -7.60 -4.63 4.62
N SER A 28 -6.77 -3.60 4.42
CA SER A 28 -7.22 -2.21 4.43
C SER A 28 -8.15 -1.88 3.26
N LEU A 29 -8.00 -2.57 2.13
CA LEU A 29 -8.89 -2.52 0.97
C LEU A 29 -10.13 -3.41 1.12
N GLY A 30 -10.21 -4.25 2.16
CA GLY A 30 -11.30 -5.22 2.32
C GLY A 30 -11.22 -6.40 1.34
N VAL A 31 -10.04 -6.70 0.79
CA VAL A 31 -9.85 -7.76 -0.22
C VAL A 31 -8.83 -8.80 0.23
N THR A 32 -8.84 -9.96 -0.44
CA THR A 32 -7.80 -10.98 -0.23
C THR A 32 -6.46 -10.57 -0.85
N THR A 33 -5.36 -11.14 -0.37
CA THR A 33 -4.02 -10.95 -0.97
C THR A 33 -3.96 -11.40 -2.43
N ARG A 34 -4.74 -12.42 -2.81
CA ARG A 34 -4.87 -12.88 -4.20
C ARG A 34 -5.54 -11.81 -5.06
N THR A 35 -6.62 -11.21 -4.57
CA THR A 35 -7.33 -10.13 -5.26
C THR A 35 -6.43 -8.90 -5.41
N LEU A 36 -5.72 -8.50 -4.36
CA LEU A 36 -4.75 -7.40 -4.43
C LEU A 36 -3.68 -7.65 -5.51
N ARG A 37 -3.08 -8.85 -5.55
CA ARG A 37 -2.11 -9.20 -6.60
C ARG A 37 -2.70 -9.09 -8.00
N ASN A 38 -3.96 -9.49 -8.18
CA ASN A 38 -4.65 -9.35 -9.46
C ASN A 38 -4.84 -7.88 -9.85
N TYR A 39 -5.24 -7.01 -8.92
CA TYR A 39 -5.38 -5.57 -9.16
C TYR A 39 -4.06 -4.92 -9.56
N LEU A 40 -2.97 -5.27 -8.87
CA LEU A 40 -1.63 -4.80 -9.20
C LEU A 40 -1.14 -5.31 -10.56
N LYS A 41 -1.44 -6.57 -10.92
CA LYS A 41 -1.08 -7.17 -12.22
C LYS A 41 -1.84 -6.51 -13.37
N LYS A 42 -3.11 -6.16 -13.16
CA LYS A 42 -3.98 -5.50 -14.14
C LYS A 42 -3.76 -3.99 -14.23
N GLY A 43 -2.86 -3.42 -13.43
CA GLY A 43 -2.61 -1.98 -13.42
C GLY A 43 -3.77 -1.15 -12.86
N LEU A 44 -4.72 -1.77 -12.14
CA LEU A 44 -5.84 -1.05 -11.54
C LEU A 44 -5.36 -0.09 -10.46
N ILE A 45 -4.35 -0.48 -9.69
CA ILE A 45 -3.66 0.41 -8.74
C ILE A 45 -2.14 0.32 -8.94
N PRO A 46 -1.40 1.41 -8.67
CA PRO A 46 0.06 1.40 -8.78
C PRO A 46 0.70 0.43 -7.79
N GLN A 47 1.88 -0.06 -8.13
CA GLN A 47 2.72 -0.80 -7.19
C GLN A 47 3.49 0.18 -6.29
N SER A 48 3.76 -0.24 -5.06
CA SER A 48 4.71 0.45 -4.20
C SER A 48 6.14 0.23 -4.68
N ASN A 49 6.94 1.29 -4.61
CA ASN A 49 8.38 1.26 -4.88
C ASN A 49 9.20 1.01 -3.62
N LEU A 50 8.56 0.89 -2.45
CA LEU A 50 9.25 0.61 -1.19
C LEU A 50 9.65 -0.85 -1.12
N MET A 51 10.96 -1.09 -1.01
CA MET A 51 11.56 -2.41 -0.91
C MET A 51 12.43 -2.52 0.34
N LEU A 52 12.41 -3.69 0.99
CA LEU A 52 13.23 -3.94 2.17
C LEU A 52 14.70 -4.18 1.74
N LYS A 53 15.60 -3.27 2.13
CA LYS A 53 17.04 -3.53 2.06
C LYS A 53 17.48 -4.28 3.32
N LEU A 54 18.00 -5.49 3.17
CA LEU A 54 18.66 -6.27 4.22
C LEU A 54 20.15 -6.39 3.86
N GLY A 55 20.98 -5.49 4.42
CA GLY A 55 22.40 -5.40 4.07
C GLY A 55 22.60 -5.10 2.58
N SER A 56 23.51 -5.82 1.93
CA SER A 56 23.79 -5.71 0.49
C SER A 56 22.66 -6.29 -0.39
N SER A 57 21.69 -6.98 0.21
CA SER A 57 20.63 -7.69 -0.49
C SER A 57 19.30 -6.95 -0.39
N SER A 58 18.69 -6.69 -1.54
CA SER A 58 17.31 -6.22 -1.58
C SER A 58 16.37 -7.42 -1.54
N VAL A 59 15.64 -7.58 -0.44
CA VAL A 59 14.52 -8.54 -0.44
C VAL A 59 13.38 -7.88 -1.19
N HIS A 60 12.88 -8.53 -2.24
CA HIS A 60 11.71 -8.14 -3.04
C HIS A 60 10.39 -8.19 -2.24
N ALA A 61 10.41 -7.78 -0.97
CA ALA A 61 9.21 -7.50 -0.20
C ALA A 61 8.70 -6.12 -0.64
N LYS A 62 7.61 -6.12 -1.43
CA LYS A 62 6.84 -4.90 -1.71
C LYS A 62 6.19 -4.45 -0.42
N LEU A 63 6.67 -3.36 0.14
CA LEU A 63 6.18 -2.80 1.40
C LEU A 63 5.31 -1.58 1.11
N TYR A 64 4.38 -1.24 2.00
CA TYR A 64 3.49 -0.10 1.86
C TYR A 64 3.58 0.76 3.12
N SER A 65 3.77 2.08 3.00
CA SER A 65 3.96 2.91 4.18
C SER A 65 2.69 2.98 5.03
N THR A 66 2.88 3.25 6.31
CA THR A 66 1.78 3.57 7.23
C THR A 66 0.92 4.72 6.72
N TYR A 67 1.53 5.69 6.03
CA TYR A 67 0.81 6.81 5.42
C TYR A 67 -0.17 6.32 4.36
N LEU A 68 0.30 5.52 3.40
CA LEU A 68 -0.55 4.96 2.36
C LEU A 68 -1.67 4.09 2.93
N ILE A 69 -1.36 3.24 3.91
CA ILE A 69 -2.37 2.42 4.59
C ILE A 69 -3.48 3.29 5.22
N LYS A 70 -3.12 4.38 5.88
CA LYS A 70 -4.10 5.33 6.44
C LYS A 70 -4.96 5.97 5.33
N ARG A 71 -4.34 6.41 4.23
CA ARG A 71 -5.07 7.01 3.10
C ARG A 71 -6.03 6.04 2.45
N VAL A 72 -5.62 4.79 2.26
CA VAL A 72 -6.46 3.72 1.71
C VAL A 72 -7.66 3.43 2.61
N LYS A 73 -7.49 3.42 3.94
CA LYS A 73 -8.61 3.28 4.89
C LYS A 73 -9.60 4.43 4.76
N VAL A 74 -9.13 5.67 4.66
CA VAL A 74 -10.00 6.84 4.45
C VAL A 74 -10.79 6.72 3.15
N ILE A 75 -10.15 6.27 2.05
CA ILE A 75 -10.83 6.03 0.77
C ILE A 75 -11.89 4.94 0.92
N ARG A 76 -11.56 3.82 1.58
CA ARG A 76 -12.54 2.77 1.87
C ARG A 76 -13.71 3.31 2.69
N ASP A 77 -13.45 4.07 3.73
CA ASP A 77 -14.51 4.58 4.61
C ASP A 77 -15.39 5.60 3.86
N LYS A 78 -14.83 6.35 2.90
CA LYS A 78 -15.57 7.26 1.98
C LYS A 78 -16.49 6.51 1.01
N TYR A 79 -16.05 5.39 0.43
CA TYR A 79 -16.80 4.63 -0.59
C TYR A 79 -17.55 3.41 -0.04
N GLY A 80 -17.44 3.13 1.25
CA GLY A 80 -18.03 1.96 1.91
C GLY A 80 -17.12 0.73 1.88
N ARG A 81 -17.37 -0.24 2.77
CA ARG A 81 -16.51 -1.42 2.97
C ARG A 81 -16.36 -2.34 1.74
N SER A 82 -17.29 -2.27 0.80
CA SER A 82 -17.35 -3.11 -0.40
C SER A 82 -17.24 -2.28 -1.69
N PHE A 83 -16.42 -1.23 -1.66
CA PHE A 83 -16.26 -0.35 -2.82
C PHE A 83 -15.60 -1.09 -4.00
N ASP A 84 -16.08 -0.83 -5.21
CA ASP A 84 -15.50 -1.43 -6.41
C ASP A 84 -14.23 -0.68 -6.84
N ILE A 85 -13.07 -1.34 -6.76
CA ILE A 85 -11.79 -0.81 -7.24
C ILE A 85 -11.80 -0.48 -8.73
N LYS A 86 -12.66 -1.14 -9.53
CA LYS A 86 -12.79 -0.84 -10.96
C LYS A 86 -13.57 0.45 -11.22
N SER A 87 -14.25 1.01 -10.22
CA SER A 87 -14.90 2.31 -10.36
C SER A 87 -13.86 3.38 -10.63
N ALA A 88 -14.05 4.17 -11.69
CA ALA A 88 -13.10 5.19 -12.12
C ALA A 88 -12.74 6.18 -10.99
N HIS A 89 -13.73 6.59 -10.18
CA HIS A 89 -13.52 7.52 -9.07
C HIS A 89 -12.64 6.94 -7.96
N VAL A 90 -12.91 5.68 -7.59
CA VAL A 90 -12.13 4.95 -6.60
C VAL A 90 -10.71 4.74 -7.09
N GLN A 91 -10.57 4.31 -8.34
CA GLN A 91 -9.28 4.05 -8.95
C GLN A 91 -8.43 5.33 -8.97
N ALA A 92 -9.02 6.45 -9.36
CA ALA A 92 -8.36 7.75 -9.36
C ALA A 92 -7.91 8.17 -7.95
N ASP A 93 -8.77 8.03 -6.94
CA ASP A 93 -8.44 8.37 -5.54
C ASP A 93 -7.31 7.49 -4.99
N LEU A 94 -7.31 6.19 -5.32
CA LEU A 94 -6.23 5.27 -4.97
C LEU A 94 -4.93 5.67 -5.67
N VAL A 95 -4.94 5.85 -6.99
CA VAL A 95 -3.76 6.28 -7.77
C VAL A 95 -3.17 7.57 -7.19
N LYS A 96 -4.02 8.54 -6.84
CA LYS A 96 -3.59 9.78 -6.18
C LYS A 96 -2.91 9.52 -4.84
N ALA A 97 -3.44 8.60 -4.02
CA ALA A 97 -2.81 8.23 -2.75
C ALA A 97 -1.42 7.60 -2.94
N PHE A 98 -1.25 6.73 -3.94
CA PHE A 98 0.04 6.14 -4.29
C PHE A 98 1.05 7.18 -4.81
N ASN A 99 0.62 8.09 -5.69
CA ASN A 99 1.50 9.15 -6.21
C ASN A 99 1.92 10.13 -5.12
N ASN A 100 1.03 10.43 -4.17
CA ASN A 100 1.37 11.25 -3.00
C ASN A 100 2.42 10.56 -2.12
N GLU A 101 2.33 9.25 -1.92
CA GLU A 101 3.36 8.48 -1.19
C GLU A 101 4.72 8.59 -1.88
N ARG A 102 4.77 8.43 -3.20
CA ARG A 102 6.01 8.59 -3.99
C ARG A 102 6.61 9.98 -3.84
N ARG A 103 5.78 11.03 -3.96
CA ARG A 103 6.21 12.42 -3.75
C ARG A 103 6.70 12.67 -2.32
N LEU A 104 6.01 12.12 -1.32
CA LEU A 104 6.35 12.30 0.09
C LEU A 104 7.75 11.75 0.44
N TYR A 105 8.10 10.62 -0.17
CA TYR A 105 9.34 9.91 0.11
C TYR A 105 10.42 10.09 -0.97
N ASN A 106 10.14 10.86 -2.02
CA ASN A 106 11.01 11.06 -3.19
C ASN A 106 11.48 9.73 -3.79
N LEU A 107 10.50 8.88 -4.12
CA LEU A 107 10.64 7.53 -4.69
C LEU A 107 10.49 7.49 -6.21
#